data_AF-A0AAW8F3U4-F1
#
_entry.id   AF-A0AAW8F3U4-F1
#
_cell.length_a   1.000
_cell.length_b   1.000
_cell.length_c   1.000
_cell.angle_alpha   90.00
_cell.angle_beta   90.00
_cell.angle_gamma   90.00
#
_symmetry.space_group_name_H-M   'P 1'
#
loop_
_entity.id
_entity.type
_entity.pdbx_description
1 polymer ?
#
loop_
_entity_poly.entity_id
_entity_poly.type
_entity_poly.pdbx_seq_one_letter_code
_entity_poly.pdbx_strand_id
1 'polypeptide(L)'
;MSDRLVGSVGGSALQPPAASGDGHRSGAGAVRDRVARHLAVQVDGEGALKDRCAGRIIESALLLLLLRKERALPRAQKELQDYLQGARPNGPLERVVADALLGRPCDAGDVLDLGRSRHGTGARKRLLLETILGLCGLLPDGARPDPRSIGPRPQAVWTELTLCAATILHAHGNGGAGQPGAAGDATYRWDLLEYQDLLVRRLAAFPAGRVWEGNALAHLVALHALHTYRPGCELMREGIEALVRLRGRDGGVPFIDGQEVFVTALAGVALAPVPGHAQLASRMGEYIASRQHADGGWGYNETTTQTDVDDTARCVEFLRTLDGTRFRHGIEGGEAYLRARANEEGGFPTYLRGHPWDLDMTAGAVIALPWSRHADLLGPAAEVLISAQHEDGSFEPGWSLSFSSVTLRVLDALSCVPASQEDLRRRADACTARAVAFLQQARASDGGWGHSPDKDSDVLSTAQALCALARHAPGADLAKPLAYLEDQQHPDGGFTSVPDQAGPRPLPFDFPVLADVHVLTALNRLVASGVA
;
A
#
# COMPACT_ATOMS: atom_id res chain seq x y z
N MET A 1 9.83 53.64 -50.91
CA MET A 1 9.99 52.18 -51.07
C MET A 1 10.63 51.64 -49.81
N SER A 2 9.97 50.65 -49.22
CA SER A 2 10.44 49.71 -48.21
C SER A 2 10.61 50.19 -46.76
N ASP A 3 9.54 49.90 -46.03
CA ASP A 3 9.41 49.58 -44.61
C ASP A 3 10.52 48.72 -43.99
N ARG A 4 10.82 49.02 -42.72
CA ARG A 4 11.03 48.02 -41.65
C ARG A 4 10.62 48.64 -40.31
N LEU A 5 9.60 48.06 -39.67
CA LEU A 5 9.24 48.30 -38.28
C LEU A 5 8.92 46.98 -37.57
N VAL A 6 9.22 47.04 -36.27
CA VAL A 6 9.17 46.06 -35.19
C VAL A 6 7.79 45.39 -34.99
N GLY A 7 7.77 44.12 -34.56
CA GLY A 7 6.54 43.46 -34.09
C GLY A 7 6.78 42.16 -33.29
N SER A 8 6.50 42.25 -31.99
CA SER A 8 6.33 41.22 -30.95
C SER A 8 5.74 39.87 -31.40
N VAL A 9 6.29 38.76 -30.88
CA VAL A 9 5.64 37.43 -30.92
C VAL A 9 5.41 36.95 -29.48
N GLY A 10 4.18 37.10 -29.00
CA GLY A 10 3.65 36.37 -27.84
C GLY A 10 3.16 35.00 -28.29
N GLY A 11 3.78 33.94 -27.77
CA GLY A 11 3.36 32.56 -27.99
C GLY A 11 2.12 32.26 -27.16
N SER A 12 0.98 32.10 -27.84
CA SER A 12 -0.27 31.61 -27.27
C SER A 12 -0.12 30.14 -26.86
N ALA A 13 -0.51 29.83 -25.63
CA ALA A 13 -0.55 28.47 -25.11
C ALA A 13 -1.60 27.64 -25.88
N LEU A 14 -1.16 26.51 -26.43
CA LEU A 14 -2.02 25.52 -27.07
C LEU A 14 -2.93 24.87 -26.02
N GLN A 15 -4.24 25.15 -26.11
CA GLN A 15 -5.27 24.33 -25.48
C GLN A 15 -5.29 22.94 -26.12
N PRO A 16 -5.49 21.85 -25.36
CA PRO A 16 -5.72 20.54 -25.94
C PRO A 16 -7.07 20.53 -26.69
N PRO A 17 -7.19 19.77 -27.79
CA PRO A 17 -8.38 19.77 -28.62
C PRO A 17 -9.55 19.15 -27.86
N ALA A 18 -10.69 19.84 -27.86
CA ALA A 18 -11.96 19.27 -27.46
C ALA A 18 -12.31 18.14 -28.43
N ALA A 19 -12.35 16.90 -27.93
CA ALA A 19 -12.81 15.75 -28.69
C ALA A 19 -14.34 15.82 -28.83
N SER A 20 -14.82 16.47 -29.88
CA SER A 20 -16.17 16.27 -30.40
C SER A 20 -16.16 15.03 -31.31
N GLY A 21 -16.48 13.87 -30.77
CA GLY A 21 -16.72 12.65 -31.52
C GLY A 21 -17.95 11.95 -30.97
N ASP A 22 -19.04 11.96 -31.74
CA ASP A 22 -20.17 11.03 -31.59
C ASP A 22 -19.72 9.60 -31.96
N GLY A 23 -18.77 9.07 -31.18
CA GLY A 23 -18.33 7.68 -31.24
C GLY A 23 -19.31 6.82 -30.45
N HIS A 24 -19.92 5.84 -31.10
CA HIS A 24 -20.70 4.80 -30.44
C HIS A 24 -19.83 4.17 -29.35
N ARG A 25 -20.16 4.43 -28.08
CA ARG A 25 -19.38 3.95 -26.93
C ARG A 25 -19.39 2.43 -26.89
N SER A 26 -18.25 1.86 -26.52
CA SER A 26 -18.04 0.41 -26.65
C SER A 26 -18.84 -0.42 -25.64
N GLY A 27 -19.39 0.20 -24.59
CA GLY A 27 -20.17 -0.44 -23.54
C GLY A 27 -19.29 -1.20 -22.55
N ALA A 28 -19.79 -1.39 -21.32
CA ALA A 28 -19.02 -1.97 -20.22
C ALA A 28 -18.41 -3.34 -20.56
N GLY A 29 -19.10 -4.17 -21.36
CA GLY A 29 -18.62 -5.48 -21.78
C GLY A 29 -17.34 -5.43 -22.62
N ALA A 30 -17.25 -4.50 -23.58
CA ALA A 30 -16.07 -4.40 -24.44
C ALA A 30 -14.84 -3.87 -23.68
N VAL A 31 -15.05 -2.90 -22.78
CA VAL A 31 -13.99 -2.38 -21.89
C VAL A 31 -13.47 -3.50 -21.00
N ARG A 32 -14.38 -4.28 -20.40
CA ARG A 32 -14.08 -5.43 -19.53
C ARG A 32 -13.22 -6.45 -20.28
N ASP A 33 -13.60 -6.81 -21.49
CA ASP A 33 -12.91 -7.84 -22.27
C ASP A 33 -11.51 -7.38 -22.74
N ARG A 34 -11.29 -6.07 -22.89
CA ARG A 34 -9.95 -5.51 -23.17
C ARG A 34 -9.04 -5.57 -21.93
N VAL A 35 -9.51 -5.09 -20.78
CA VAL A 35 -8.69 -5.11 -19.54
C VAL A 35 -8.45 -6.53 -19.04
N ALA A 36 -9.42 -7.45 -19.18
CA ALA A 36 -9.23 -8.85 -18.84
C ALA A 36 -8.13 -9.50 -19.67
N ARG A 37 -8.09 -9.24 -20.99
CA ARG A 37 -7.00 -9.72 -21.86
C ARG A 37 -5.66 -9.09 -21.51
N HIS A 38 -5.66 -7.79 -21.21
CA HIS A 38 -4.46 -7.06 -20.79
C HIS A 38 -3.85 -7.65 -19.49
N LEU A 39 -4.69 -7.96 -18.49
CA LEU A 39 -4.26 -8.62 -17.26
C LEU A 39 -3.81 -10.07 -17.51
N ALA A 40 -4.54 -10.82 -18.32
CA ALA A 40 -4.27 -12.24 -18.54
C ALA A 40 -2.87 -12.49 -19.15
N VAL A 41 -2.38 -11.60 -20.01
CA VAL A 41 -1.04 -11.72 -20.61
C VAL A 41 0.11 -11.39 -19.65
N GLN A 42 -0.19 -10.75 -18.51
CA GLN A 42 0.80 -10.44 -17.47
C GLN A 42 0.98 -11.57 -16.45
N VAL A 43 0.06 -12.54 -16.41
CA VAL A 43 0.18 -13.71 -15.53
C VAL A 43 1.23 -14.67 -16.09
N ASP A 44 2.24 -14.98 -15.29
CA ASP A 44 3.35 -15.85 -15.69
C ASP A 44 2.95 -17.32 -15.82
N GLY A 45 3.91 -18.17 -16.22
CA GLY A 45 3.67 -19.60 -16.40
C GLY A 45 3.24 -20.34 -15.12
N GLU A 46 3.69 -19.88 -13.95
CA GLU A 46 3.34 -20.46 -12.64
C GLU A 46 1.94 -20.04 -12.20
N GLY A 47 1.39 -18.97 -12.78
CA GLY A 47 0.09 -18.41 -12.39
C GLY A 47 0.22 -17.18 -11.50
N ALA A 48 1.41 -16.60 -11.36
CA ALA A 48 1.60 -15.37 -10.60
C ALA A 48 1.40 -14.15 -11.50
N LEU A 49 0.67 -13.16 -11.01
CA LEU A 49 0.66 -11.81 -11.57
C LEU A 49 1.73 -10.98 -10.86
N LYS A 50 2.83 -10.74 -11.57
CA LYS A 50 3.98 -10.00 -11.06
C LYS A 50 4.02 -8.60 -11.65
N ASP A 51 3.93 -7.61 -10.78
CA ASP A 51 4.13 -6.21 -11.12
C ASP A 51 5.27 -5.62 -10.28
N ARG A 52 5.80 -4.49 -10.71
CA ARG A 52 6.88 -3.80 -10.03
C ARG A 52 6.34 -2.59 -9.31
N CYS A 53 6.72 -2.46 -8.04
CA CYS A 53 6.48 -1.24 -7.31
C CYS A 53 7.24 -0.08 -7.97
N ALA A 54 6.58 1.07 -8.15
CA ALA A 54 7.24 2.27 -8.65
C ALA A 54 8.30 2.78 -7.66
N GLY A 55 9.36 3.40 -8.19
CA GLY A 55 10.36 4.06 -7.37
C GLY A 55 9.76 5.14 -6.49
N ARG A 56 10.35 5.35 -5.30
CA ARG A 56 9.96 6.39 -4.35
C ARG A 56 11.14 7.27 -3.97
N ILE A 57 10.83 8.53 -3.69
CA ILE A 57 11.83 9.55 -3.37
C ILE A 57 12.59 9.20 -2.08
N ILE A 58 11.89 8.75 -1.03
CA ILE A 58 12.49 8.48 0.28
C ILE A 58 13.53 7.35 0.17
N GLU A 59 13.15 6.20 -0.37
CA GLU A 59 14.03 5.05 -0.50
C GLU A 59 15.21 5.34 -1.45
N SER A 60 14.96 6.06 -2.55
CA SER A 60 16.01 6.48 -3.48
C SER A 60 17.01 7.45 -2.84
N ALA A 61 16.53 8.40 -2.03
CA ALA A 61 17.35 9.35 -1.30
C ALA A 61 18.21 8.67 -0.23
N LEU A 62 17.64 7.71 0.53
CA LEU A 62 18.38 6.94 1.52
C LEU A 62 19.45 6.05 0.86
N LEU A 63 19.16 5.40 -0.27
CA LEU A 63 20.17 4.64 -0.99
C LEU A 63 21.29 5.56 -1.51
N LEU A 64 20.95 6.70 -2.11
CA LEU A 64 21.94 7.68 -2.59
C LEU A 64 22.84 8.15 -1.44
N LEU A 65 22.25 8.45 -0.28
CA LEU A 65 22.98 8.83 0.93
C LEU A 65 23.94 7.73 1.38
N LEU A 66 23.49 6.47 1.41
CA LEU A 66 24.31 5.34 1.82
C LEU A 66 25.48 5.12 0.86
N LEU A 67 25.23 5.18 -0.45
CA LEU A 67 26.28 5.07 -1.48
C LEU A 67 27.33 6.18 -1.37
N ARG A 68 26.91 7.41 -1.04
CA ARG A 68 27.82 8.53 -0.77
C ARG A 68 28.69 8.28 0.47
N LYS A 69 28.09 7.77 1.56
CA LYS A 69 28.80 7.40 2.80
C LYS A 69 29.84 6.29 2.56
N GLU A 70 29.46 5.26 1.81
CA GLU A 70 30.33 4.13 1.46
C GLU A 70 31.29 4.43 0.29
N ARG A 71 31.17 5.60 -0.35
CA ARG A 71 31.95 5.99 -1.55
C ARG A 71 31.90 4.92 -2.65
N ALA A 72 30.73 4.32 -2.84
CA ALA A 72 30.54 3.14 -3.70
C ALA A 72 29.61 3.44 -4.89
N LEU A 73 29.80 2.70 -5.99
CA LEU A 73 28.89 2.67 -7.16
C LEU A 73 28.56 4.07 -7.73
N PRO A 74 29.55 4.83 -8.24
CA PRO A 74 29.34 6.21 -8.73
C PRO A 74 28.30 6.32 -9.85
N ARG A 75 28.16 5.27 -10.68
CA ARG A 75 27.10 5.21 -11.70
C ARG A 75 25.70 5.17 -11.08
N ALA A 76 25.49 4.30 -10.09
CA ALA A 76 24.21 4.20 -9.40
C ALA A 76 23.88 5.50 -8.64
N GLN A 77 24.88 6.16 -8.04
CA GLN A 77 24.70 7.48 -7.43
C GLN A 77 24.20 8.52 -8.43
N LYS A 78 24.79 8.58 -9.63
CA LYS A 78 24.35 9.50 -10.68
C LYS A 78 22.91 9.21 -11.10
N GLU A 79 22.58 7.95 -11.38
CA GLU A 79 21.23 7.58 -11.82
C GLU A 79 20.17 7.87 -10.74
N LEU A 80 20.48 7.66 -9.45
CA LEU A 80 19.59 8.04 -8.34
C LEU A 80 19.44 9.56 -8.22
N GLN A 81 20.52 10.31 -8.45
CA GLN A 81 20.45 11.77 -8.47
C GLN A 81 19.58 12.27 -9.64
N ASP A 82 19.73 11.68 -10.83
CA ASP A 82 18.90 11.99 -12.00
C ASP A 82 17.42 11.67 -11.74
N TYR A 83 17.13 10.53 -11.10
CA TYR A 83 15.78 10.18 -10.64
C TYR A 83 15.21 11.25 -9.70
N LEU A 84 15.94 11.62 -8.64
CA LEU A 84 15.47 12.63 -7.68
C LEU A 84 15.26 14.01 -8.32
N GLN A 85 16.01 14.36 -9.37
CA GLN A 85 15.82 15.60 -10.10
C GLN A 85 14.53 15.62 -10.93
N GLY A 86 14.13 14.47 -11.48
CA GLY A 86 12.92 14.32 -12.30
C GLY A 86 11.65 13.93 -11.53
N ALA A 87 11.79 13.38 -10.33
CA ALA A 87 10.67 12.90 -9.53
C ALA A 87 9.76 14.04 -9.06
N ARG A 88 8.44 13.77 -9.02
CA ARG A 88 7.43 14.69 -8.50
C ARG A 88 7.08 14.28 -7.06
N PRO A 89 7.32 15.13 -6.05
CA PRO A 89 6.94 14.82 -4.68
C PRO A 89 5.43 14.77 -4.48
N ASN A 90 4.95 13.71 -3.82
CA ASN A 90 3.54 13.53 -3.45
C ASN A 90 3.15 14.36 -2.21
N GLY A 91 4.13 14.86 -1.46
CA GLY A 91 3.87 15.64 -0.25
C GLY A 91 5.10 16.38 0.30
N PRO A 92 4.93 17.11 1.42
CA PRO A 92 6.00 17.92 2.02
C PRO A 92 7.23 17.10 2.41
N LEU A 93 7.07 15.91 2.99
CA LEU A 93 8.19 15.05 3.38
C LEU A 93 9.11 14.70 2.20
N GLU A 94 8.53 14.18 1.12
CA GLU A 94 9.30 13.81 -0.07
C GLU A 94 10.00 15.02 -0.68
N ARG A 95 9.33 16.18 -0.69
CA ARG A 95 9.90 17.43 -1.22
C ARG A 95 11.15 17.84 -0.44
N VAL A 96 11.06 17.91 0.89
CA VAL A 96 12.18 18.31 1.75
C VAL A 96 13.31 17.29 1.66
N VAL A 97 13.01 15.98 1.63
CA VAL A 97 14.03 14.93 1.46
C VAL A 97 14.74 15.07 0.11
N ALA A 98 14.01 15.25 -0.99
CA ALA A 98 14.61 15.43 -2.31
C ALA A 98 15.49 16.69 -2.36
N ASP A 99 14.98 17.82 -1.88
CA ASP A 99 15.71 19.09 -1.89
C ASP A 99 16.99 19.02 -1.05
N ALA A 100 16.93 18.40 0.14
CA ALA A 100 18.10 18.19 0.99
C ALA A 100 19.21 17.39 0.26
N LEU A 101 18.84 16.29 -0.41
CA LEU A 101 19.81 15.42 -1.09
C LEU A 101 20.36 16.02 -2.39
N LEU A 102 19.62 16.95 -2.99
CA LEU A 102 20.01 17.71 -4.17
C LEU A 102 20.75 19.01 -3.82
N GLY A 103 20.91 19.34 -2.54
CA GLY A 103 21.59 20.57 -2.09
C GLY A 103 20.78 21.83 -2.35
N ARG A 104 19.46 21.71 -2.46
CA ARG A 104 18.53 22.84 -2.62
C ARG A 104 18.11 23.36 -1.24
N PRO A 105 17.81 24.66 -1.09
CA PRO A 105 17.27 25.19 0.15
C PRO A 105 15.96 24.50 0.51
N CYS A 106 15.83 24.04 1.76
CA CYS A 106 14.61 23.42 2.27
C CYS A 106 14.44 23.72 3.76
N ASP A 107 13.19 23.72 4.22
CA ASP A 107 12.80 23.87 5.62
C ASP A 107 11.97 22.65 6.04
N ALA A 108 12.37 21.99 7.13
CA ALA A 108 11.69 20.82 7.68
C ALA A 108 10.61 21.18 8.73
N GLY A 109 10.45 22.47 9.07
CA GLY A 109 9.52 22.93 10.12
C GLY A 109 8.10 22.41 9.95
N ASP A 110 7.52 22.57 8.76
CA ASP A 110 6.16 22.11 8.44
C ASP A 110 6.00 20.58 8.58
N VAL A 111 7.04 19.83 8.23
CA VAL A 111 7.03 18.35 8.32
C VAL A 111 7.10 17.89 9.78
N LEU A 112 7.89 18.58 10.60
CA LEU A 112 8.04 18.28 12.03
C LEU A 112 6.75 18.59 12.81
N ASP A 113 6.01 19.60 12.39
CA ASP A 113 4.74 19.98 13.02
C ASP A 113 3.60 19.00 12.66
N LEU A 114 3.60 18.44 11.44
CA LEU A 114 2.70 17.32 11.06
C LEU A 114 2.90 16.07 11.95
N GLY A 115 4.09 15.86 12.51
CA GLY A 115 4.40 14.75 13.40
C GLY A 115 3.89 14.89 14.84
N ARG A 116 3.34 16.05 15.24
CA ARG A 116 2.96 16.34 16.65
C ARG A 116 1.58 15.84 17.08
N SER A 117 0.80 15.20 16.20
CA SER A 117 -0.52 14.65 16.54
C SER A 117 -0.43 13.50 17.57
N ARG A 118 -1.12 13.64 18.70
CA ARG A 118 -1.07 12.70 19.86
C ARG A 118 -1.97 11.48 19.66
N HIS A 119 -1.52 10.47 18.93
CA HIS A 119 -2.15 9.13 18.92
C HIS A 119 -1.11 8.03 19.12
N GLY A 120 -1.50 6.89 19.73
CA GLY A 120 -0.57 5.81 20.15
C GLY A 120 0.16 5.08 19.01
N THR A 121 -0.36 5.10 17.78
CA THR A 121 0.36 4.71 16.55
C THR A 121 1.22 5.84 15.99
N GLY A 122 0.89 7.08 16.34
CA GLY A 122 1.60 8.30 15.98
C GLY A 122 3.02 8.36 16.54
N ALA A 123 3.28 7.82 17.75
CA ALA A 123 4.63 7.78 18.30
C ALA A 123 5.61 6.97 17.42
N ARG A 124 5.18 5.79 16.93
CA ARG A 124 6.00 4.95 16.03
C ARG A 124 6.21 5.63 14.67
N LYS A 125 5.13 6.17 14.08
CA LYS A 125 5.19 6.88 12.80
C LYS A 125 6.12 8.09 12.88
N ARG A 126 5.99 8.87 13.97
CA ARG A 126 6.84 10.01 14.29
C ARG A 126 8.31 9.61 14.43
N LEU A 127 8.61 8.56 15.18
CA LEU A 127 9.97 8.06 15.33
C LEU A 127 10.61 7.71 13.98
N LEU A 128 9.88 7.02 13.10
CA LEU A 128 10.37 6.70 11.76
C LEU A 128 10.59 7.95 10.91
N LEU A 129 9.63 8.88 10.91
CA LEU A 129 9.73 10.17 10.22
C LEU A 129 10.98 10.94 10.67
N GLU A 130 11.15 11.12 11.98
CA GLU A 130 12.30 11.80 12.57
C GLU A 130 13.61 11.03 12.30
N THR A 131 13.57 9.70 12.25
CA THR A 131 14.74 8.90 11.83
C THR A 131 15.13 9.20 10.38
N ILE A 132 14.18 9.26 9.45
CA ILE A 132 14.43 9.59 8.04
C ILE A 132 14.98 11.02 7.90
N LEU A 133 14.36 11.99 8.56
CA LEU A 133 14.84 13.38 8.58
C LEU A 133 16.24 13.50 9.18
N GLY A 134 16.51 12.78 10.27
CA GLY A 134 17.82 12.74 10.92
C GLY A 134 18.90 12.13 10.02
N LEU A 135 18.57 11.10 9.24
CA LEU A 135 19.48 10.53 8.24
C LEU A 135 19.80 11.55 7.15
N CYS A 136 18.82 12.34 6.72
CA CYS A 136 18.97 13.39 5.70
C CYS A 136 19.61 14.69 6.22
N GLY A 137 19.97 14.77 7.52
CA GLY A 137 20.57 15.97 8.11
C GLY A 137 19.58 17.12 8.32
N LEU A 138 18.29 16.81 8.43
CA LEU A 138 17.19 17.80 8.51
C LEU A 138 16.68 18.04 9.94
N LEU A 139 17.23 17.34 10.93
CA LEU A 139 16.90 17.57 12.34
C LEU A 139 17.89 18.54 12.99
N PRO A 140 17.44 19.41 13.92
CA PRO A 140 18.35 20.20 14.74
C PRO A 140 19.32 19.32 15.55
N ASP A 141 20.48 19.88 15.90
CA ASP A 141 21.47 19.20 16.73
C ASP A 141 20.87 18.73 18.07
N GLY A 142 21.11 17.46 18.42
CA GLY A 142 20.58 16.85 19.64
C GLY A 142 19.08 16.49 19.61
N ALA A 143 18.35 16.75 18.52
CA ALA A 143 16.91 16.46 18.41
C ALA A 143 16.58 15.03 17.95
N ARG A 144 17.49 14.06 18.14
CA ARG A 144 17.22 12.67 17.73
C ARG A 144 16.17 12.03 18.64
N PRO A 145 15.11 11.44 18.07
CA PRO A 145 14.06 10.82 18.87
C PRO A 145 14.59 9.62 19.65
N ASP A 146 14.11 9.45 20.87
CA ASP A 146 14.45 8.30 21.73
C ASP A 146 13.49 7.14 21.48
N PRO A 147 13.95 6.02 20.88
CA PRO A 147 13.10 4.88 20.58
C PRO A 147 12.54 4.17 21.82
N ARG A 148 13.14 4.39 23.01
CA ARG A 148 12.65 3.82 24.28
C ARG A 148 11.26 4.32 24.65
N SER A 149 10.81 5.42 24.05
CA SER A 149 9.43 5.91 24.15
C SER A 149 8.39 4.96 23.52
N ILE A 150 8.82 4.08 22.61
CA ILE A 150 8.01 3.01 22.03
C ILE A 150 8.19 1.78 22.92
N GLY A 151 7.40 1.69 23.99
CA GLY A 151 7.54 0.63 25.01
C GLY A 151 7.60 -0.81 24.45
N PRO A 152 8.14 -1.77 25.22
CA PRO A 152 8.37 -3.12 24.76
C PRO A 152 7.05 -3.85 24.54
N ARG A 153 6.73 -4.11 23.27
CA ARG A 153 5.60 -4.96 22.88
C ARG A 153 5.93 -5.64 21.56
N PRO A 154 5.43 -6.86 21.30
CA PRO A 154 5.60 -7.53 20.00
C PRO A 154 5.15 -6.62 18.86
N GLN A 155 5.95 -6.54 17.80
CA GLN A 155 5.63 -5.77 16.60
C GLN A 155 5.73 -6.66 15.36
N ALA A 156 5.18 -6.19 14.23
CA ALA A 156 5.50 -6.79 12.95
C ALA A 156 7.01 -6.70 12.68
N VAL A 157 7.56 -7.70 12.00
CA VAL A 157 9.03 -7.91 11.88
C VAL A 157 9.80 -6.69 11.37
N TRP A 158 9.29 -5.98 10.35
CA TRP A 158 9.93 -4.74 9.84
C TRP A 158 9.88 -3.59 10.83
N THR A 159 8.84 -3.52 11.67
CA THR A 159 8.78 -2.53 12.74
C THR A 159 9.84 -2.81 13.78
N GLU A 160 10.03 -4.07 14.16
CA GLU A 160 11.09 -4.46 15.11
C GLU A 160 12.49 -4.16 14.55
N LEU A 161 12.75 -4.47 13.28
CA LEU A 161 14.03 -4.16 12.63
C LEU A 161 14.26 -2.64 12.60
N THR A 162 13.24 -1.87 12.23
CA THR A 162 13.30 -0.41 12.17
C THR A 162 13.53 0.21 13.55
N LEU A 163 12.86 -0.30 14.59
CA LEU A 163 13.08 0.14 15.97
C LEU A 163 14.50 -0.20 16.45
N CYS A 164 14.99 -1.40 16.17
CA CYS A 164 16.36 -1.81 16.48
C CYS A 164 17.38 -0.88 15.80
N ALA A 165 17.21 -0.61 14.51
CA ALA A 165 18.06 0.30 13.75
C ALA A 165 17.98 1.75 14.27
N ALA A 166 16.78 2.25 14.58
CA ALA A 166 16.59 3.57 15.17
C ALA A 166 17.29 3.70 16.54
N THR A 167 17.28 2.66 17.37
CA THR A 167 18.00 2.63 18.67
C THR A 167 19.50 2.76 18.48
N ILE A 168 20.07 2.03 17.53
CA ILE A 168 21.49 2.13 17.19
C ILE A 168 21.83 3.54 16.68
N LEU A 169 21.02 4.08 15.75
CA LEU A 169 21.21 5.42 15.21
C LEU A 169 21.09 6.52 16.29
N HIS A 170 20.14 6.38 17.22
CA HIS A 170 20.00 7.29 18.36
C HIS A 170 21.25 7.26 19.23
N ALA A 171 21.73 6.07 19.60
CA ALA A 171 22.89 5.90 20.48
C ALA A 171 24.18 6.48 19.88
N HIS A 172 24.46 6.18 18.61
CA HIS A 172 25.65 6.68 17.91
C HIS A 172 25.56 8.18 17.60
N GLY A 173 24.36 8.72 17.41
CA GLY A 173 24.17 10.16 17.20
C GLY A 173 24.43 11.01 18.45
N ASN A 174 24.03 10.50 19.62
CA ASN A 174 24.18 11.21 20.90
C ASN A 174 25.54 11.00 21.57
N GLY A 175 26.28 9.95 21.20
CA GLY A 175 27.65 9.70 21.69
C GLY A 175 28.68 10.76 21.30
N GLY A 176 28.43 11.55 20.25
CA GLY A 176 29.28 12.68 19.84
C GLY A 176 28.97 14.01 20.55
N ALA A 177 27.82 14.13 21.22
CA ALA A 177 27.32 15.40 21.76
C ALA A 177 27.76 15.71 23.20
N GLY A 178 28.71 14.95 23.77
CA GLY A 178 29.31 15.28 25.07
C GLY A 178 28.34 15.33 26.25
N GLN A 179 27.16 14.67 26.18
CA GLN A 179 26.27 14.57 27.34
C GLN A 179 26.92 13.68 28.42
N PRO A 180 27.28 14.23 29.60
CA PRO A 180 27.90 13.46 30.68
C PRO A 180 26.80 12.63 31.34
N GLY A 181 26.71 11.34 30.98
CA GLY A 181 25.80 10.40 31.63
C GLY A 181 25.48 9.13 30.84
N ALA A 182 25.31 9.22 29.51
CA ALA A 182 24.85 8.08 28.70
C ALA A 182 25.98 7.16 28.19
N ALA A 183 27.13 7.72 27.80
CA ALA A 183 28.25 6.93 27.27
C ALA A 183 29.06 6.18 28.36
N GLY A 184 28.83 6.49 29.64
CA GLY A 184 29.54 5.91 30.79
C GLY A 184 28.78 4.81 31.54
N ASP A 185 27.50 4.59 31.24
CA ASP A 185 26.69 3.54 31.87
C ASP A 185 26.98 2.18 31.20
N ALA A 186 27.46 1.23 31.98
CA ALA A 186 27.75 -0.13 31.50
C ALA A 186 26.49 -0.80 30.96
N THR A 187 25.32 -0.55 31.56
CA THR A 187 24.03 -1.11 31.15
C THR A 187 23.66 -0.65 29.75
N TYR A 188 23.76 0.66 29.50
CA TYR A 188 23.50 1.25 28.18
C TYR A 188 24.41 0.69 27.08
N ARG A 189 25.68 0.43 27.41
CA ARG A 189 26.64 -0.16 26.47
C ARG A 189 26.32 -1.63 26.16
N TRP A 190 25.84 -2.39 27.14
CA TRP A 190 25.39 -3.77 26.94
C TRP A 190 24.15 -3.81 26.04
N ASP A 191 23.13 -3.00 26.33
CA ASP A 191 21.91 -2.92 25.51
C ASP A 191 22.23 -2.59 24.05
N LEU A 192 23.13 -1.62 23.81
CA LEU A 192 23.55 -1.26 22.46
C LEU A 192 24.21 -2.43 21.72
N LEU A 193 25.04 -3.23 22.40
CA LEU A 193 25.67 -4.41 21.79
C LEU A 193 24.62 -5.48 21.43
N GLU A 194 23.60 -5.67 22.26
CA GLU A 194 22.49 -6.59 21.96
C GLU A 194 21.71 -6.16 20.72
N TYR A 195 21.38 -4.87 20.58
CA TYR A 195 20.74 -4.36 19.37
C TYR A 195 21.63 -4.53 18.14
N GLN A 196 22.93 -4.26 18.25
CA GLN A 196 23.87 -4.44 17.13
C GLN A 196 23.99 -5.90 16.69
N ASP A 197 24.03 -6.84 17.63
CA ASP A 197 24.06 -8.27 17.34
C ASP A 197 22.73 -8.74 16.73
N LEU A 198 21.59 -8.30 17.27
CA LEU A 198 20.26 -8.60 16.73
C LEU A 198 20.12 -8.11 15.28
N LEU A 199 20.56 -6.88 14.99
CA LEU A 199 20.52 -6.31 13.64
C LEU A 199 21.31 -7.17 12.65
N VAL A 200 22.56 -7.52 13.01
CA VAL A 200 23.44 -8.35 12.17
C VAL A 200 22.83 -9.74 11.97
N ARG A 201 22.33 -10.37 13.03
CA ARG A 201 21.70 -11.70 12.95
C ARG A 201 20.47 -11.69 12.04
N ARG A 202 19.60 -10.68 12.15
CA ARG A 202 18.38 -10.60 11.32
C ARG A 202 18.70 -10.40 9.85
N LEU A 203 19.64 -9.51 9.53
CA LEU A 203 20.07 -9.28 8.16
C LEU A 203 20.79 -10.51 7.58
N ALA A 204 21.68 -11.14 8.35
CA ALA A 204 22.43 -12.32 7.91
C ALA A 204 21.61 -13.61 7.82
N ALA A 205 20.46 -13.68 8.51
CA ALA A 205 19.54 -14.81 8.43
C ALA A 205 18.70 -14.81 7.14
N PHE A 206 18.68 -13.70 6.40
CA PHE A 206 17.94 -13.60 5.13
C PHE A 206 18.86 -13.96 3.96
N PRO A 207 18.34 -14.54 2.85
CA PRO A 207 19.18 -14.94 1.72
C PRO A 207 20.03 -13.79 1.18
N ALA A 208 21.33 -14.04 1.04
CA ALA A 208 22.28 -13.07 0.53
C ALA A 208 21.84 -12.50 -0.82
N GLY A 209 22.06 -11.20 -1.00
CA GLY A 209 21.72 -10.48 -2.22
C GLY A 209 20.22 -10.22 -2.45
N ARG A 210 19.35 -10.51 -1.47
CA ARG A 210 17.93 -10.10 -1.48
C ARG A 210 17.68 -8.93 -0.51
N VAL A 211 16.58 -8.23 -0.75
CA VAL A 211 16.10 -7.21 0.19
C VAL A 211 15.36 -7.90 1.33
N TRP A 212 15.73 -7.58 2.57
CA TRP A 212 15.19 -8.19 3.77
C TRP A 212 13.66 -8.06 3.84
N GLU A 213 12.95 -9.19 3.93
CA GLU A 213 11.47 -9.28 3.91
C GLU A 213 10.81 -8.57 2.70
N GLY A 214 11.56 -8.35 1.61
CA GLY A 214 11.11 -7.53 0.49
C GLY A 214 10.88 -6.05 0.85
N ASN A 215 11.26 -5.58 2.04
CA ASN A 215 10.98 -4.22 2.52
C ASN A 215 12.21 -3.31 2.41
N ALA A 216 12.27 -2.51 1.35
CA ALA A 216 13.44 -1.69 1.04
C ALA A 216 13.68 -0.61 2.10
N LEU A 217 12.61 0.02 2.61
CA LEU A 217 12.74 1.06 3.64
C LEU A 217 13.35 0.52 4.93
N ALA A 218 12.82 -0.59 5.46
CA ALA A 218 13.35 -1.20 6.68
C ALA A 218 14.80 -1.64 6.49
N HIS A 219 15.13 -2.23 5.33
CA HIS A 219 16.48 -2.63 4.99
C HIS A 219 17.43 -1.42 4.90
N LEU A 220 17.04 -0.32 4.25
CA LEU A 220 17.83 0.90 4.14
C LEU A 220 18.12 1.53 5.51
N VAL A 221 17.12 1.62 6.38
CA VAL A 221 17.31 2.14 7.75
C VAL A 221 18.26 1.23 8.54
N ALA A 222 18.13 -0.09 8.39
CA ALA A 222 19.03 -1.07 8.99
C ALA A 222 20.47 -0.92 8.49
N LEU A 223 20.70 -0.74 7.19
CA LEU A 223 22.04 -0.53 6.65
C LEU A 223 22.65 0.80 7.12
N HIS A 224 21.84 1.87 7.24
CA HIS A 224 22.33 3.10 7.84
C HIS A 224 22.75 2.94 9.30
N ALA A 225 22.04 2.12 10.08
CA ALA A 225 22.46 1.77 11.44
C ALA A 225 23.74 0.93 11.45
N LEU A 226 23.82 -0.09 10.58
CA LEU A 226 25.02 -0.94 10.45
C LEU A 226 26.27 -0.14 10.06
N HIS A 227 26.12 0.88 9.22
CA HIS A 227 27.21 1.78 8.82
C HIS A 227 27.89 2.46 10.03
N THR A 228 27.17 2.73 11.13
CA THR A 228 27.74 3.48 12.26
C THR A 228 28.77 2.69 13.06
N TYR A 229 28.82 1.36 12.92
CA TYR A 229 29.73 0.50 13.69
C TYR A 229 30.42 -0.61 12.88
N ARG A 230 29.97 -0.90 11.65
CA ARG A 230 30.60 -1.85 10.71
C ARG A 230 30.56 -1.35 9.25
N PRO A 231 31.12 -0.16 8.94
CA PRO A 231 31.18 0.32 7.55
C PRO A 231 31.97 -0.64 6.65
N GLY A 232 31.56 -0.79 5.38
CA GLY A 232 32.25 -1.63 4.39
C GLY A 232 32.20 -3.16 4.61
N CYS A 233 31.53 -3.65 5.65
CA CYS A 233 31.44 -5.10 5.91
C CYS A 233 30.71 -5.83 4.76
N GLU A 234 30.90 -7.14 4.65
CA GLU A 234 30.30 -7.95 3.58
C GLU A 234 28.77 -7.84 3.54
N LEU A 235 28.13 -7.93 4.71
CA LEU A 235 26.68 -7.77 4.86
C LEU A 235 26.18 -6.40 4.34
N MET A 236 26.95 -5.32 4.55
CA MET A 236 26.64 -4.00 4.01
C MET A 236 26.71 -3.99 2.48
N ARG A 237 27.79 -4.56 1.92
CA ARG A 237 28.00 -4.62 0.47
C ARG A 237 26.90 -5.42 -0.22
N GLU A 238 26.55 -6.60 0.31
CA GLU A 238 25.48 -7.43 -0.20
C GLU A 238 24.11 -6.74 -0.13
N GLY A 239 23.81 -6.06 0.98
CA GLY A 239 22.58 -5.30 1.15
C GLY A 239 22.45 -4.13 0.16
N ILE A 240 23.54 -3.38 -0.04
CA ILE A 240 23.60 -2.31 -1.05
C ILE A 240 23.38 -2.87 -2.46
N GLU A 241 24.05 -3.97 -2.80
CA GLU A 241 23.88 -4.60 -4.10
C GLU A 241 22.45 -5.10 -4.33
N ALA A 242 21.81 -5.66 -3.30
CA ALA A 242 20.41 -6.07 -3.37
C ALA A 242 19.48 -4.88 -3.67
N LEU A 243 19.65 -3.76 -2.97
CA LEU A 243 18.86 -2.54 -3.17
C LEU A 243 19.11 -1.90 -4.53
N VAL A 244 20.34 -1.96 -5.05
CA VAL A 244 20.67 -1.46 -6.40
C VAL A 244 20.02 -2.34 -7.47
N ARG A 245 19.98 -3.67 -7.29
CA ARG A 245 19.29 -4.60 -8.19
C ARG A 245 17.77 -4.43 -8.17
N LEU A 246 17.21 -3.97 -7.04
CA LEU A 246 15.78 -3.77 -6.89
C LEU A 246 15.23 -2.60 -7.72
N ARG A 247 16.09 -1.65 -8.11
CA ARG A 247 15.68 -0.42 -8.80
C ARG A 247 14.88 -0.70 -10.08
N GLY A 248 13.84 0.11 -10.28
CA GLY A 248 12.95 0.03 -11.43
C GLY A 248 13.55 0.63 -12.71
N ARG A 249 12.77 0.58 -13.80
CA ARG A 249 13.12 1.23 -15.08
C ARG A 249 13.13 2.75 -14.98
N ASP A 250 12.39 3.31 -14.03
CA ASP A 250 12.39 4.72 -13.66
C ASP A 250 13.69 5.15 -12.98
N GLY A 251 14.53 4.20 -12.56
CA GLY A 251 15.81 4.45 -11.89
C GLY A 251 15.68 4.68 -10.38
N GLY A 252 14.46 4.70 -9.84
CA GLY A 252 14.19 4.85 -8.42
C GLY A 252 14.26 3.52 -7.66
N VAL A 253 14.29 3.61 -6.33
CA VAL A 253 14.17 2.47 -5.41
C VAL A 253 12.72 2.41 -4.91
N PRO A 254 12.02 1.28 -5.04
CA PRO A 254 10.65 1.15 -4.55
C PRO A 254 10.61 1.01 -3.02
N PHE A 255 9.39 1.10 -2.46
CA PHE A 255 9.16 0.83 -1.03
C PHE A 255 9.30 -0.65 -0.67
N ILE A 256 8.74 -1.52 -1.51
CA ILE A 256 8.79 -2.98 -1.39
C ILE A 256 9.15 -3.64 -2.72
N ASP A 257 9.69 -4.86 -2.68
CA ASP A 257 10.18 -5.60 -3.85
C ASP A 257 9.05 -6.02 -4.79
N GLY A 258 8.00 -6.60 -4.22
CA GLY A 258 6.83 -7.09 -4.92
C GLY A 258 5.66 -7.28 -3.98
N GLN A 259 4.49 -7.55 -4.55
CA GLN A 259 3.28 -7.96 -3.82
C GLN A 259 2.47 -8.99 -4.62
N GLU A 260 3.17 -9.88 -5.33
CA GLU A 260 2.60 -10.83 -6.27
C GLU A 260 1.60 -11.81 -5.66
N VAL A 261 1.69 -12.12 -4.36
CA VAL A 261 0.67 -12.96 -3.69
C VAL A 261 -0.63 -12.17 -3.56
N PHE A 262 -0.55 -10.93 -3.05
CA PHE A 262 -1.69 -10.03 -2.90
C PHE A 262 -2.39 -9.76 -4.25
N VAL A 263 -1.60 -9.31 -5.23
CA VAL A 263 -2.09 -8.92 -6.56
C VAL A 263 -2.66 -10.12 -7.31
N THR A 264 -2.05 -11.30 -7.22
CA THR A 264 -2.58 -12.51 -7.85
C THR A 264 -3.92 -12.92 -7.25
N ALA A 265 -4.10 -12.81 -5.93
CA ALA A 265 -5.37 -13.12 -5.30
C ALA A 265 -6.49 -12.17 -5.76
N LEU A 266 -6.23 -10.85 -5.78
CA LEU A 266 -7.20 -9.86 -6.25
C LEU A 266 -7.53 -10.02 -7.74
N ALA A 267 -6.51 -10.16 -8.58
CA ALA A 267 -6.69 -10.37 -10.02
C ALA A 267 -7.40 -11.69 -10.31
N GLY A 268 -7.14 -12.73 -9.52
CA GLY A 268 -7.81 -14.01 -9.60
C GLY A 268 -9.33 -13.89 -9.39
N VAL A 269 -9.75 -13.16 -8.35
CA VAL A 269 -11.18 -12.84 -8.12
C VAL A 269 -11.78 -12.08 -9.30
N ALA A 270 -11.03 -11.14 -9.87
CA ALA A 270 -11.49 -10.33 -11.01
C ALA A 270 -11.55 -11.13 -12.33
N LEU A 271 -10.63 -12.06 -12.57
CA LEU A 271 -10.55 -12.84 -13.81
C LEU A 271 -11.44 -14.09 -13.80
N ALA A 272 -11.68 -14.70 -12.63
CA ALA A 272 -12.50 -15.91 -12.50
C ALA A 272 -13.90 -15.82 -13.16
N PRO A 273 -14.67 -14.72 -13.03
CA PRO A 273 -15.98 -14.62 -13.67
C PRO A 273 -15.92 -14.26 -15.17
N VAL A 274 -14.75 -13.96 -15.72
CA VAL A 274 -14.62 -13.56 -17.13
C VAL A 274 -14.65 -14.80 -18.04
N PRO A 275 -15.55 -14.86 -19.04
CA PRO A 275 -15.58 -15.97 -19.98
C PRO A 275 -14.21 -16.25 -20.61
N GLY A 276 -13.84 -17.52 -20.72
CA GLY A 276 -12.56 -17.96 -21.31
C GLY A 276 -11.35 -17.96 -20.37
N HIS A 277 -11.46 -17.46 -19.14
CA HIS A 277 -10.32 -17.32 -18.22
C HIS A 277 -10.29 -18.36 -17.09
N ALA A 278 -11.22 -19.32 -17.04
CA ALA A 278 -11.33 -20.30 -15.96
C ALA A 278 -10.04 -21.13 -15.74
N GLN A 279 -9.36 -21.55 -16.82
CA GLN A 279 -8.10 -22.30 -16.70
C GLN A 279 -6.97 -21.43 -16.14
N LEU A 280 -6.91 -20.16 -16.54
CA LEU A 280 -5.95 -19.21 -15.99
C LEU A 280 -6.20 -18.97 -14.51
N ALA A 281 -7.46 -18.71 -14.12
CA ALA A 281 -7.85 -18.53 -12.72
C ALA A 281 -7.53 -19.77 -11.88
N SER A 282 -7.74 -20.99 -12.41
CA SER A 282 -7.34 -22.23 -11.72
C SER A 282 -5.82 -22.29 -11.47
N ARG A 283 -5.00 -21.91 -12.45
CA ARG A 283 -3.54 -21.85 -12.29
C ARG A 283 -3.11 -20.81 -11.27
N MET A 284 -3.73 -19.62 -11.29
CA MET A 284 -3.51 -18.60 -10.27
C MET A 284 -3.88 -19.13 -8.86
N GLY A 285 -4.95 -19.91 -8.74
CA GLY A 285 -5.32 -20.57 -7.49
C GLY A 285 -4.30 -21.61 -7.01
N GLU A 286 -3.72 -22.39 -7.94
CA GLU A 286 -2.62 -23.31 -7.64
C GLU A 286 -1.37 -22.57 -7.14
N TYR A 287 -1.02 -21.46 -7.79
CA TYR A 287 0.04 -20.58 -7.32
C TYR A 287 -0.23 -20.09 -5.90
N ILE A 288 -1.40 -19.48 -5.64
CA ILE A 288 -1.74 -18.97 -4.29
C ILE A 288 -1.70 -20.08 -3.24
N ALA A 289 -2.28 -21.24 -3.52
CA ALA A 289 -2.25 -22.38 -2.60
C ALA A 289 -0.81 -22.84 -2.29
N SER A 290 0.12 -22.75 -3.26
CA SER A 290 1.53 -23.10 -3.05
C SER A 290 2.30 -22.11 -2.16
N ARG A 291 1.76 -20.91 -1.92
CA ARG A 291 2.40 -19.84 -1.15
C ARG A 291 1.91 -19.73 0.29
N GLN A 292 1.01 -20.60 0.74
CA GLN A 292 0.54 -20.57 2.12
C GLN A 292 1.66 -20.94 3.09
N HIS A 293 1.77 -20.20 4.19
CA HIS A 293 2.73 -20.48 5.25
C HIS A 293 2.22 -21.57 6.20
N ALA A 294 3.13 -22.11 7.00
CA ALA A 294 2.82 -23.16 7.97
C ALA A 294 1.82 -22.73 9.06
N ASP A 295 1.67 -21.43 9.32
CA ASP A 295 0.68 -20.89 10.25
C ASP A 295 -0.72 -20.73 9.63
N GLY A 296 -0.87 -21.09 8.34
CA GLY A 296 -2.11 -20.99 7.58
C GLY A 296 -2.33 -19.63 6.92
N GLY A 297 -1.48 -18.64 7.17
CA GLY A 297 -1.57 -17.31 6.57
C GLY A 297 -0.80 -17.18 5.26
N TRP A 298 -0.94 -16.01 4.64
CA TRP A 298 -0.13 -15.55 3.51
C TRP A 298 0.50 -14.20 3.85
N GLY A 299 1.68 -13.94 3.27
CA GLY A 299 2.24 -12.59 3.20
C GLY A 299 2.15 -12.05 1.78
N TYR A 300 2.38 -10.75 1.62
CA TYR A 300 2.12 -10.04 0.36
C TYR A 300 2.96 -10.50 -0.84
N ASN A 301 4.14 -11.11 -0.62
CA ASN A 301 5.02 -11.60 -1.69
C ASN A 301 5.70 -12.94 -1.36
N GLU A 302 6.43 -13.51 -2.31
CA GLU A 302 7.07 -14.83 -2.21
C GLU A 302 8.19 -14.92 -1.15
N THR A 303 8.70 -13.79 -0.69
CA THR A 303 9.88 -13.70 0.20
C THR A 303 9.55 -13.24 1.61
N THR A 304 8.39 -12.63 1.81
CA THR A 304 7.92 -12.17 3.11
C THR A 304 7.63 -13.38 3.99
N THR A 305 8.21 -13.43 5.19
CA THR A 305 7.99 -14.50 6.18
C THR A 305 6.83 -14.18 7.12
N GLN A 306 6.55 -12.89 7.33
CA GLN A 306 5.43 -12.41 8.13
C GLN A 306 4.12 -12.47 7.34
N THR A 307 3.20 -13.32 7.79
CA THR A 307 1.83 -13.36 7.28
C THR A 307 0.97 -12.25 7.88
N ASP A 308 -0.12 -11.91 7.20
CA ASP A 308 -1.08 -10.91 7.67
C ASP A 308 -2.54 -11.20 7.30
N VAL A 309 -3.44 -10.43 7.90
CA VAL A 309 -4.88 -10.60 7.75
C VAL A 309 -5.38 -10.20 6.36
N ASP A 310 -4.80 -9.21 5.70
CA ASP A 310 -5.28 -8.76 4.39
C ASP A 310 -5.02 -9.83 3.35
N ASP A 311 -3.75 -10.21 3.22
CA ASP A 311 -3.30 -11.21 2.25
C ASP A 311 -4.01 -12.54 2.46
N THR A 312 -4.13 -12.96 3.73
CA THR A 312 -4.85 -14.19 4.06
C THR A 312 -6.33 -14.11 3.69
N ALA A 313 -7.00 -12.99 3.99
CA ALA A 313 -8.40 -12.82 3.62
C ALA A 313 -8.58 -12.84 2.10
N ARG A 314 -7.72 -12.14 1.33
CA ARG A 314 -7.79 -12.12 -0.13
C ARG A 314 -7.51 -13.47 -0.77
N CYS A 315 -6.51 -14.21 -0.25
CA CYS A 315 -6.22 -15.56 -0.73
C CYS A 315 -7.39 -16.51 -0.46
N VAL A 316 -7.99 -16.46 0.73
CA VAL A 316 -9.19 -17.26 1.07
C VAL A 316 -10.39 -16.87 0.22
N GLU A 317 -10.65 -15.56 0.03
CA GLU A 317 -11.68 -15.04 -0.87
C GLU A 317 -11.52 -15.66 -2.26
N PHE A 318 -10.32 -15.55 -2.85
CA PHE A 318 -10.03 -16.06 -4.18
C PHE A 318 -10.18 -17.57 -4.30
N LEU A 319 -9.52 -18.35 -3.44
CA LEU A 319 -9.57 -19.81 -3.49
C LEU A 319 -11.01 -20.33 -3.37
N ARG A 320 -11.87 -19.63 -2.63
CA ARG A 320 -13.29 -19.98 -2.50
C ARG A 320 -14.11 -19.67 -3.76
N THR A 321 -13.71 -18.69 -4.58
CA THR A 321 -14.37 -18.44 -5.88
C THR A 321 -14.13 -19.56 -6.91
N LEU A 322 -13.11 -20.39 -6.68
CA LEU A 322 -12.75 -21.53 -7.53
C LEU A 322 -13.44 -22.82 -7.04
N ASP A 323 -12.81 -23.97 -7.25
CA ASP A 323 -13.24 -25.24 -6.66
C ASP A 323 -12.86 -25.30 -5.17
N GLY A 324 -13.79 -24.92 -4.30
CA GLY A 324 -13.61 -24.96 -2.85
C GLY A 324 -13.31 -26.36 -2.30
N THR A 325 -13.63 -27.44 -3.03
CA THR A 325 -13.29 -28.81 -2.64
C THR A 325 -11.80 -29.07 -2.89
N ARG A 326 -11.31 -28.63 -4.05
CA ARG A 326 -9.90 -28.74 -4.44
C ARG A 326 -8.99 -27.96 -3.48
N PHE A 327 -9.38 -26.75 -3.11
CA PHE A 327 -8.60 -25.86 -2.26
C PHE A 327 -8.97 -25.90 -0.77
N ARG A 328 -9.76 -26.90 -0.35
CA ARG A 328 -10.31 -27.00 1.02
C ARG A 328 -9.25 -26.83 2.10
N HIS A 329 -8.10 -27.50 1.97
CA HIS A 329 -7.05 -27.43 2.99
C HIS A 329 -6.50 -26.02 3.15
N GLY A 330 -6.25 -25.32 2.03
CA GLY A 330 -5.76 -23.94 2.06
C GLY A 330 -6.80 -22.98 2.67
N ILE A 331 -8.06 -23.14 2.27
CA ILE A 331 -9.18 -22.34 2.81
C ILE A 331 -9.30 -22.56 4.32
N GLU A 332 -9.34 -23.80 4.80
CA GLU A 332 -9.45 -24.11 6.23
C GLU A 332 -8.25 -23.60 7.04
N GLY A 333 -7.03 -23.67 6.49
CA GLY A 333 -5.84 -23.09 7.10
C GLY A 333 -5.93 -21.57 7.25
N GLY A 334 -6.38 -20.87 6.20
CA GLY A 334 -6.60 -19.43 6.24
C GLY A 334 -7.72 -19.02 7.19
N GLU A 335 -8.83 -19.77 7.24
CA GLU A 335 -9.91 -19.56 8.21
C GLU A 335 -9.40 -19.69 9.65
N ALA A 336 -8.58 -20.71 9.92
CA ALA A 336 -7.97 -20.92 11.23
C ALA A 336 -7.00 -19.79 11.61
N TYR A 337 -6.18 -19.34 10.65
CA TYR A 337 -5.29 -18.19 10.83
C TYR A 337 -6.06 -16.92 11.22
N LEU A 338 -7.08 -16.55 10.43
CA LEU A 338 -7.89 -15.36 10.69
C LEU A 338 -8.54 -15.43 12.08
N ARG A 339 -9.12 -16.57 12.45
CA ARG A 339 -9.69 -16.79 13.78
C ARG A 339 -8.65 -16.57 14.89
N ALA A 340 -7.40 -16.98 14.68
CA ALA A 340 -6.32 -16.79 15.65
C ALA A 340 -5.85 -15.33 15.77
N ARG A 341 -6.15 -14.46 14.79
CA ARG A 341 -5.80 -13.03 14.78
C ARG A 341 -6.88 -12.10 15.32
N ALA A 342 -8.12 -12.57 15.39
CA ALA A 342 -9.25 -11.82 15.93
C ALA A 342 -9.01 -11.24 17.33
N ASN A 343 -9.42 -9.99 17.51
CA ASN A 343 -9.42 -9.34 18.83
C ASN A 343 -10.67 -9.70 19.63
N GLU A 344 -10.55 -9.73 20.97
CA GLU A 344 -11.67 -10.06 21.86
C GLU A 344 -12.77 -8.99 21.82
N GLU A 345 -12.40 -7.73 21.62
CA GLU A 345 -13.31 -6.58 21.48
C GLU A 345 -13.99 -6.53 20.09
N GLY A 346 -13.72 -7.51 19.22
CA GLY A 346 -14.09 -7.47 17.81
C GLY A 346 -13.03 -6.76 16.97
N GLY A 347 -13.19 -6.88 15.65
CA GLY A 347 -12.23 -6.35 14.69
C GLY A 347 -10.97 -7.21 14.53
N PHE A 348 -10.24 -6.91 13.46
CA PHE A 348 -9.03 -7.62 13.10
C PHE A 348 -7.87 -6.64 12.92
N PRO A 349 -6.71 -6.89 13.54
CA PRO A 349 -5.48 -6.14 13.27
C PRO A 349 -4.85 -6.59 11.95
N THR A 350 -3.85 -5.86 11.46
CA THR A 350 -3.09 -6.31 10.27
C THR A 350 -2.24 -7.54 10.57
N TYR A 351 -1.41 -7.52 11.62
CA TYR A 351 -0.40 -8.58 11.85
C TYR A 351 -0.62 -9.40 13.12
N LEU A 352 -0.73 -8.71 14.26
CA LEU A 352 -0.65 -9.36 15.57
C LEU A 352 -1.94 -9.15 16.37
N ARG A 353 -2.47 -10.24 16.95
CA ARG A 353 -3.60 -10.19 17.86
C ARG A 353 -3.31 -9.23 19.03
N GLY A 354 -4.30 -8.46 19.43
CA GLY A 354 -4.20 -7.43 20.47
C GLY A 354 -3.63 -6.10 19.99
N HIS A 355 -3.19 -5.99 18.73
CA HIS A 355 -2.95 -4.67 18.12
C HIS A 355 -4.29 -4.01 17.74
N PRO A 356 -4.32 -2.68 17.58
CA PRO A 356 -5.52 -1.99 17.08
C PRO A 356 -6.01 -2.64 15.79
N TRP A 357 -7.33 -2.83 15.71
CA TRP A 357 -7.98 -3.29 14.51
C TRP A 357 -7.89 -2.23 13.40
N ASP A 358 -8.10 -2.68 12.17
CA ASP A 358 -8.10 -1.84 10.97
C ASP A 358 -9.34 -2.20 10.13
N LEU A 359 -9.93 -1.22 9.44
CA LEU A 359 -11.21 -1.40 8.74
C LEU A 359 -11.09 -2.38 7.58
N ASP A 360 -10.03 -2.29 6.79
CA ASP A 360 -9.82 -3.17 5.63
C ASP A 360 -9.63 -4.63 6.07
N MET A 361 -8.86 -4.82 7.15
CA MET A 361 -8.60 -6.14 7.76
C MET A 361 -9.89 -6.74 8.33
N THR A 362 -10.65 -5.92 9.05
CA THR A 362 -11.90 -6.34 9.70
C THR A 362 -12.94 -6.71 8.66
N ALA A 363 -13.13 -5.85 7.64
CA ALA A 363 -14.02 -6.13 6.53
C ALA A 363 -13.59 -7.39 5.76
N GLY A 364 -12.29 -7.54 5.50
CA GLY A 364 -11.77 -8.72 4.81
C GLY A 364 -12.00 -10.02 5.57
N ALA A 365 -11.77 -10.04 6.87
CA ALA A 365 -12.08 -11.22 7.67
C ALA A 365 -13.58 -11.55 7.68
N VAL A 366 -14.47 -10.55 7.71
CA VAL A 366 -15.93 -10.76 7.64
C VAL A 366 -16.36 -11.34 6.29
N ILE A 367 -15.71 -10.95 5.20
CA ILE A 367 -15.97 -11.47 3.85
C ILE A 367 -15.38 -12.88 3.70
N ALA A 368 -14.18 -13.11 4.25
CA ALA A 368 -13.44 -14.35 4.10
C ALA A 368 -13.94 -15.48 5.03
N LEU A 369 -14.60 -15.20 6.15
CA LEU A 369 -15.05 -16.22 7.10
C LEU A 369 -16.55 -16.56 6.93
N PRO A 370 -16.94 -17.84 6.92
CA PRO A 370 -18.35 -18.22 6.83
C PRO A 370 -19.10 -17.93 8.14
N TRP A 371 -20.13 -17.08 8.08
CA TRP A 371 -21.00 -16.74 9.22
C TRP A 371 -21.60 -17.94 9.94
N SER A 372 -21.92 -19.02 9.22
CA SER A 372 -22.49 -20.25 9.79
C SER A 372 -21.58 -20.93 10.82
N ARG A 373 -20.27 -20.65 10.79
CA ARG A 373 -19.26 -21.24 11.68
C ARG A 373 -18.61 -20.23 12.63
N HIS A 374 -18.73 -18.93 12.34
CA HIS A 374 -17.97 -17.87 13.01
C HIS A 374 -18.84 -16.69 13.46
N ALA A 375 -20.16 -16.85 13.61
CA ALA A 375 -21.05 -15.77 14.00
C ALA A 375 -20.67 -15.08 15.31
N ASP A 376 -20.09 -15.81 16.27
CA ASP A 376 -19.55 -15.31 17.54
C ASP A 376 -18.44 -14.27 17.34
N LEU A 377 -17.64 -14.42 16.28
CA LEU A 377 -16.56 -13.53 15.91
C LEU A 377 -17.03 -12.42 14.96
N LEU A 378 -17.89 -12.76 14.00
CA LEU A 378 -18.28 -11.85 12.92
C LEU A 378 -19.33 -10.82 13.34
N GLY A 379 -20.18 -11.14 14.32
CA GLY A 379 -21.11 -10.18 14.91
C GLY A 379 -20.38 -8.95 15.47
N PRO A 380 -19.47 -9.11 16.44
CA PRO A 380 -18.65 -8.02 16.97
C PRO A 380 -17.79 -7.31 15.90
N ALA A 381 -17.26 -8.03 14.92
CA ALA A 381 -16.52 -7.43 13.82
C ALA A 381 -17.40 -6.49 12.96
N ALA A 382 -18.62 -6.90 12.61
CA ALA A 382 -19.57 -6.05 11.89
C ALA A 382 -19.99 -4.83 12.72
N GLU A 383 -20.11 -4.98 14.04
CA GLU A 383 -20.38 -3.86 14.97
C GLU A 383 -19.26 -2.81 14.97
N VAL A 384 -18.00 -3.26 14.96
CA VAL A 384 -16.83 -2.38 14.81
C VAL A 384 -16.91 -1.59 13.50
N LEU A 385 -17.24 -2.25 12.38
CA LEU A 385 -17.38 -1.57 11.09
C LEU A 385 -18.49 -0.51 11.10
N ILE A 386 -19.67 -0.84 11.66
CA ILE A 386 -20.79 0.10 11.76
C ILE A 386 -20.43 1.29 12.65
N SER A 387 -19.73 1.04 13.76
CA SER A 387 -19.39 2.06 14.75
C SER A 387 -18.27 3.00 14.29
N ALA A 388 -17.49 2.58 13.30
CA ALA A 388 -16.43 3.40 12.71
C ALA A 388 -16.93 4.40 11.64
N GLN A 389 -18.21 4.34 11.26
CA GLN A 389 -18.77 5.27 10.28
C GLN A 389 -18.85 6.69 10.84
N HIS A 390 -18.37 7.67 10.08
CA HIS A 390 -18.47 9.08 10.41
C HIS A 390 -19.91 9.60 10.19
N GLU A 391 -20.22 10.78 10.76
CA GLU A 391 -21.56 11.37 10.66
C GLU A 391 -22.01 11.63 9.22
N ASP A 392 -21.06 11.96 8.33
CA ASP A 392 -21.30 12.19 6.90
C ASP A 392 -21.48 10.90 6.08
N GLY A 393 -21.31 9.72 6.72
CA GLY A 393 -21.40 8.41 6.09
C GLY A 393 -20.07 7.84 5.60
N SER A 394 -18.98 8.60 5.69
CA SER A 394 -17.64 8.18 5.27
C SER A 394 -16.96 7.26 6.30
N PHE A 395 -15.79 6.74 5.91
CA PHE A 395 -14.90 5.94 6.74
C PHE A 395 -13.46 6.44 6.58
N GLU A 396 -12.70 6.44 7.66
CA GLU A 396 -11.27 6.78 7.63
C GLU A 396 -10.50 5.77 6.74
N PRO A 397 -9.73 6.24 5.74
CA PRO A 397 -8.92 5.37 4.90
C PRO A 397 -7.82 4.62 5.68
N GLY A 398 -7.54 3.40 5.23
CA GLY A 398 -6.60 2.47 5.86
C GLY A 398 -5.30 2.36 5.08
N TRP A 399 -5.11 1.20 4.45
CA TRP A 399 -3.93 0.86 3.64
C TRP A 399 -4.02 1.39 2.20
N SER A 400 -5.19 1.87 1.82
CA SER A 400 -5.47 2.67 0.63
C SER A 400 -5.78 4.12 1.05
N LEU A 401 -5.39 5.09 0.22
CA LEU A 401 -5.67 6.51 0.42
C LEU A 401 -7.10 6.89 0.02
N SER A 402 -7.77 6.01 -0.73
CA SER A 402 -9.10 6.22 -1.27
C SER A 402 -10.22 5.93 -0.26
N PHE A 403 -11.07 6.93 -0.01
CA PHE A 403 -12.33 6.77 0.71
C PHE A 403 -13.26 5.73 0.06
N SER A 404 -13.23 5.65 -1.26
CA SER A 404 -14.02 4.68 -2.03
C SER A 404 -13.57 3.24 -1.78
N SER A 405 -12.27 3.03 -1.53
CA SER A 405 -11.70 1.70 -1.26
C SER A 405 -12.21 1.10 0.04
N VAL A 406 -12.03 1.83 1.15
CA VAL A 406 -12.49 1.40 2.47
C VAL A 406 -14.02 1.28 2.51
N THR A 407 -14.73 2.21 1.87
CA THR A 407 -16.20 2.15 1.77
C THR A 407 -16.64 0.87 1.07
N LEU A 408 -16.08 0.56 -0.11
CA LEU A 408 -16.38 -0.67 -0.83
C LEU A 408 -16.20 -1.92 0.05
N ARG A 409 -15.08 -1.99 0.79
CA ARG A 409 -14.78 -3.15 1.66
C ARG A 409 -15.77 -3.28 2.79
N VAL A 410 -16.09 -2.19 3.48
CA VAL A 410 -17.06 -2.19 4.57
C VAL A 410 -18.44 -2.62 4.06
N LEU A 411 -18.91 -2.08 2.93
CA LEU A 411 -20.22 -2.43 2.38
C LEU A 411 -20.29 -3.89 1.94
N ASP A 412 -19.25 -4.41 1.30
CA ASP A 412 -19.18 -5.82 0.93
C ASP A 412 -19.25 -6.72 2.18
N ALA A 413 -18.56 -6.36 3.26
CA ALA A 413 -18.57 -7.09 4.53
C ALA A 413 -19.94 -7.04 5.22
N LEU A 414 -20.55 -5.86 5.30
CA LEU A 414 -21.87 -5.69 5.90
C LEU A 414 -22.97 -6.43 5.11
N SER A 415 -22.80 -6.59 3.79
CA SER A 415 -23.70 -7.41 2.98
C SER A 415 -23.67 -8.91 3.29
N CYS A 416 -22.65 -9.39 4.02
CA CYS A 416 -22.54 -10.78 4.45
C CYS A 416 -23.35 -11.08 5.72
N VAL A 417 -23.86 -10.07 6.44
CA VAL A 417 -24.65 -10.27 7.66
C VAL A 417 -25.92 -11.09 7.34
N PRO A 418 -26.12 -12.28 7.93
CA PRO A 418 -27.21 -13.17 7.58
C PRO A 418 -28.55 -12.65 8.10
N ALA A 419 -29.65 -13.08 7.46
CA ALA A 419 -31.01 -12.69 7.85
C ALA A 419 -31.37 -13.07 9.30
N SER A 420 -30.72 -14.09 9.88
CA SER A 420 -30.91 -14.49 11.28
C SER A 420 -30.39 -13.45 12.29
N GLN A 421 -29.59 -12.47 11.86
CA GLN A 421 -29.07 -11.39 12.69
C GLN A 421 -29.86 -10.10 12.43
N GLU A 422 -31.17 -10.12 12.67
CA GLU A 422 -32.11 -9.07 12.21
C GLU A 422 -31.73 -7.65 12.66
N ASP A 423 -31.36 -7.46 13.93
CA ASP A 423 -30.99 -6.16 14.47
C ASP A 423 -29.71 -5.61 13.84
N LEU A 424 -28.67 -6.44 13.82
CA LEU A 424 -27.38 -6.11 13.22
C LEU A 424 -27.54 -5.82 11.73
N ARG A 425 -28.35 -6.60 11.01
CA ARG A 425 -28.63 -6.39 9.60
C ARG A 425 -29.34 -5.07 9.34
N ARG A 426 -30.35 -4.72 10.14
CA ARG A 426 -31.02 -3.41 10.02
C ARG A 426 -30.04 -2.25 10.20
N ARG A 427 -29.09 -2.38 11.13
CA ARG A 427 -28.05 -1.36 11.37
C ARG A 427 -27.01 -1.33 10.25
N ALA A 428 -26.64 -2.49 9.72
CA ALA A 428 -25.78 -2.64 8.55
C ALA A 428 -26.40 -2.00 7.30
N ASP A 429 -27.70 -2.19 7.08
CA ASP A 429 -28.44 -1.56 5.97
C ASP A 429 -28.47 -0.03 6.12
N ALA A 430 -28.70 0.47 7.33
CA ALA A 430 -28.66 1.91 7.61
C ALA A 430 -27.26 2.52 7.40
N CYS A 431 -26.22 1.80 7.82
CA CYS A 431 -24.82 2.16 7.56
C CYS A 431 -24.54 2.22 6.05
N THR A 432 -24.98 1.20 5.32
CA THR A 432 -24.87 1.11 3.86
C THR A 432 -25.54 2.28 3.17
N ALA A 433 -26.76 2.65 3.56
CA ALA A 433 -27.48 3.76 2.98
C ALA A 433 -26.75 5.10 3.13
N ARG A 434 -26.15 5.37 4.31
CA ARG A 434 -25.36 6.59 4.53
C ARG A 434 -24.07 6.62 3.71
N ALA A 435 -23.37 5.50 3.62
CA ALA A 435 -22.13 5.41 2.83
C ALA A 435 -22.40 5.56 1.32
N VAL A 436 -23.50 4.99 0.83
CA VAL A 436 -23.96 5.21 -0.55
C VAL A 436 -24.28 6.67 -0.80
N ALA A 437 -24.97 7.34 0.13
CA ALA A 437 -25.26 8.77 0.02
C ALA A 437 -23.98 9.62 0.00
N PHE A 438 -22.99 9.29 0.84
CA PHE A 438 -21.67 9.92 0.81
C PHE A 438 -21.00 9.78 -0.56
N LEU A 439 -20.91 8.56 -1.12
CA LEU A 439 -20.32 8.34 -2.44
C LEU A 439 -21.04 9.11 -3.54
N GLN A 440 -22.38 9.16 -3.50
CA GLN A 440 -23.16 9.92 -4.48
C GLN A 440 -22.90 11.43 -4.39
N GLN A 441 -22.72 11.97 -3.18
CA GLN A 441 -22.41 13.38 -2.95
C GLN A 441 -20.97 13.74 -3.32
N ALA A 442 -20.03 12.82 -3.08
CA ALA A 442 -18.60 13.00 -3.38
C ALA A 442 -18.25 12.89 -4.87
N ARG A 443 -19.21 12.48 -5.73
CA ARG A 443 -18.97 12.31 -7.16
C ARG A 443 -18.64 13.65 -7.83
N ALA A 444 -17.51 13.70 -8.52
CA ALA A 444 -17.08 14.87 -9.27
C ALA A 444 -17.94 15.10 -10.53
N SER A 445 -17.81 16.29 -11.11
CA SER A 445 -18.62 16.72 -12.27
C SER A 445 -18.37 15.90 -13.54
N ASP A 446 -17.17 15.32 -13.67
CA ASP A 446 -16.76 14.41 -14.75
C ASP A 446 -17.31 12.98 -14.57
N GLY A 447 -17.92 12.69 -13.41
CA GLY A 447 -18.48 11.39 -13.05
C GLY A 447 -17.54 10.49 -12.25
N GLY A 448 -16.29 10.89 -12.03
CA GLY A 448 -15.31 10.13 -11.26
C GLY A 448 -15.26 10.49 -9.77
N TRP A 449 -14.30 9.87 -9.09
CA TRP A 449 -13.93 10.12 -7.70
C TRP A 449 -12.41 10.16 -7.58
N GLY A 450 -11.89 11.06 -6.73
CA GLY A 450 -10.51 11.03 -6.28
C GLY A 450 -10.37 10.33 -4.93
N HIS A 451 -9.15 10.28 -4.39
CA HIS A 451 -8.88 9.72 -3.06
C HIS A 451 -9.85 10.26 -1.99
N SER A 452 -10.15 11.56 -2.00
CA SER A 452 -11.11 12.24 -1.13
C SER A 452 -11.96 13.23 -1.96
N PRO A 453 -13.09 13.75 -1.44
CA PRO A 453 -13.98 14.62 -2.21
C PRO A 453 -13.35 15.91 -2.76
N ASP A 454 -12.22 16.36 -2.19
CA ASP A 454 -11.45 17.54 -2.62
C ASP A 454 -10.36 17.23 -3.67
N LYS A 455 -10.20 15.97 -4.07
CA LYS A 455 -9.18 15.54 -5.04
C LYS A 455 -9.78 15.32 -6.42
N ASP A 456 -8.93 15.53 -7.43
CA ASP A 456 -9.26 15.22 -8.81
C ASP A 456 -9.60 13.73 -8.97
N SER A 457 -10.51 13.43 -9.89
CA SER A 457 -10.90 12.07 -10.21
C SER A 457 -9.71 11.23 -10.70
N ASP A 458 -9.59 10.01 -10.18
CA ASP A 458 -8.62 9.02 -10.63
C ASP A 458 -9.28 7.66 -10.92
N VAL A 459 -8.56 6.79 -11.62
CA VAL A 459 -9.10 5.50 -12.08
C VAL A 459 -9.40 4.55 -10.92
N LEU A 460 -8.52 4.48 -9.91
CA LEU A 460 -8.67 3.56 -8.78
C LEU A 460 -9.87 3.94 -7.92
N SER A 461 -9.93 5.20 -7.46
CA SER A 461 -11.03 5.69 -6.65
C SER A 461 -12.37 5.64 -7.40
N THR A 462 -12.38 5.92 -8.71
CA THR A 462 -13.58 5.79 -9.54
C THR A 462 -14.02 4.33 -9.69
N ALA A 463 -13.10 3.41 -9.98
CA ALA A 463 -13.42 1.99 -10.10
C ALA A 463 -13.97 1.41 -8.79
N GLN A 464 -13.38 1.78 -7.65
CA GLN A 464 -13.83 1.36 -6.33
C GLN A 464 -15.22 1.91 -6.00
N ALA A 465 -15.49 3.20 -6.25
CA ALA A 465 -16.80 3.83 -6.04
C ALA A 465 -17.87 3.20 -6.94
N LEU A 466 -17.56 3.01 -8.21
CA LEU A 466 -18.44 2.37 -9.19
C LEU A 466 -18.79 0.94 -8.78
N CYS A 467 -17.80 0.18 -8.32
CA CYS A 467 -17.94 -1.18 -7.81
C CYS A 467 -18.85 -1.25 -6.56
N ALA A 468 -18.76 -0.25 -5.67
CA ALA A 468 -19.62 -0.14 -4.50
C ALA A 468 -21.06 0.22 -4.89
N LEU A 469 -21.25 1.26 -5.70
CA LEU A 469 -22.58 1.72 -6.13
C LEU A 469 -23.31 0.67 -6.98
N ALA A 470 -22.62 -0.01 -7.89
CA ALA A 470 -23.21 -1.06 -8.72
C ALA A 470 -23.80 -2.21 -7.90
N ARG A 471 -23.23 -2.50 -6.72
CA ARG A 471 -23.68 -3.58 -5.84
C ARG A 471 -24.69 -3.11 -4.80
N HIS A 472 -24.45 -1.95 -4.19
CA HIS A 472 -25.15 -1.52 -2.98
C HIS A 472 -26.16 -0.37 -3.21
N ALA A 473 -26.25 0.15 -4.44
CA ALA A 473 -27.19 1.18 -4.83
C ALA A 473 -27.93 0.80 -6.13
N PRO A 474 -28.78 -0.25 -6.11
CA PRO A 474 -29.53 -0.68 -7.30
C PRO A 474 -30.39 0.49 -7.83
N GLY A 475 -30.24 0.79 -9.12
CA GLY A 475 -30.91 1.92 -9.78
C GLY A 475 -30.13 3.23 -9.78
N ALA A 476 -28.91 3.27 -9.22
CA ALA A 476 -28.02 4.41 -9.39
C ALA A 476 -27.68 4.65 -10.88
N ASP A 477 -27.59 5.91 -11.29
CA ASP A 477 -27.08 6.27 -12.62
C ASP A 477 -25.56 6.16 -12.65
N LEU A 478 -25.08 5.13 -13.34
CA LEU A 478 -23.68 4.75 -13.47
C LEU A 478 -23.11 5.06 -14.87
N ALA A 479 -23.87 5.74 -15.74
CA ALA A 479 -23.44 6.03 -17.10
C ALA A 479 -22.22 6.96 -17.15
N LYS A 480 -22.17 7.99 -16.29
CA LYS A 480 -21.03 8.92 -16.19
C LYS A 480 -19.78 8.29 -15.58
N PRO A 481 -19.86 7.54 -14.46
CA PRO A 481 -18.71 6.77 -13.98
C PRO A 481 -18.14 5.79 -15.02
N LEU A 482 -19.00 5.10 -15.75
CA LEU A 482 -18.58 4.21 -16.85
C LEU A 482 -17.92 5.00 -17.99
N ALA A 483 -18.49 6.17 -18.35
CA ALA A 483 -17.90 7.10 -19.31
C ALA A 483 -16.46 7.44 -18.97
N TYR A 484 -16.24 7.82 -17.72
CA TYR A 484 -14.94 8.21 -17.24
C TYR A 484 -13.94 7.06 -17.42
N LEU A 485 -14.29 5.83 -17.00
CA LEU A 485 -13.40 4.68 -17.20
C LEU A 485 -13.21 4.31 -18.68
N GLU A 486 -14.23 4.45 -19.53
CA GLU A 486 -14.07 4.27 -20.98
C GLU A 486 -13.03 5.23 -21.56
N ASP A 487 -13.07 6.50 -21.15
CA ASP A 487 -12.17 7.55 -21.63
C ASP A 487 -10.73 7.39 -21.09
N GLN A 488 -10.55 6.67 -19.97
CA GLN A 488 -9.23 6.39 -19.38
C GLN A 488 -8.57 5.10 -19.91
N GLN A 489 -9.26 4.28 -20.69
CA GLN A 489 -8.69 3.00 -21.13
C GLN A 489 -7.66 3.20 -22.25
N HIS A 490 -6.46 2.65 -22.04
CA HIS A 490 -5.39 2.70 -23.02
C HIS A 490 -5.69 1.80 -24.24
N PRO A 491 -5.05 2.05 -25.41
CA PRO A 491 -5.24 1.21 -26.60
C PRO A 491 -4.90 -0.27 -26.40
N ASP A 492 -4.01 -0.60 -25.46
CA ASP A 492 -3.65 -1.98 -25.11
C ASP A 492 -4.61 -2.63 -24.10
N GLY A 493 -5.64 -1.89 -23.66
CA GLY A 493 -6.68 -2.33 -22.74
C GLY A 493 -6.41 -2.05 -21.26
N GLY A 494 -5.20 -1.61 -20.91
CA GLY A 494 -4.83 -1.29 -19.53
C GLY A 494 -5.26 0.10 -19.07
N PHE A 495 -4.92 0.41 -17.83
CA PHE A 495 -5.22 1.65 -17.15
C PHE A 495 -4.00 2.19 -16.40
N THR A 496 -4.05 3.47 -16.04
CA THR A 496 -3.07 4.09 -15.15
C THR A 496 -3.81 4.93 -14.13
N SER A 497 -3.37 4.88 -12.88
CA SER A 497 -3.92 5.71 -11.81
C SER A 497 -2.78 6.36 -11.01
N VAL A 498 -3.16 7.26 -10.11
CA VAL A 498 -2.25 7.75 -9.08
C VAL A 498 -1.97 6.65 -8.03
N PRO A 499 -0.86 6.73 -7.28
CA PRO A 499 -0.57 5.78 -6.21
C PRO A 499 -1.64 5.78 -5.11
N ASP A 500 -2.28 4.64 -4.87
CA ASP A 500 -3.37 4.51 -3.88
C ASP A 500 -2.92 3.82 -2.59
N GLN A 501 -2.00 2.85 -2.64
CA GLN A 501 -1.57 2.14 -1.44
C GLN A 501 -0.64 3.00 -0.57
N ALA A 502 -0.64 2.80 0.75
CA ALA A 502 0.12 3.61 1.69
C ALA A 502 0.99 2.79 2.66
N GLY A 503 2.29 3.10 2.71
CA GLY A 503 3.29 2.33 3.45
C GLY A 503 4.62 3.07 3.66
N PRO A 504 5.11 3.21 4.90
CA PRO A 504 4.32 3.31 6.12
C PRO A 504 3.26 4.42 5.99
N ARG A 505 2.04 4.18 6.45
CA ARG A 505 0.92 5.13 6.32
C ARG A 505 1.24 6.51 6.91
N PRO A 506 1.00 7.62 6.19
CA PRO A 506 0.20 7.73 4.94
C PRO A 506 1.05 7.83 3.65
N LEU A 507 2.29 7.34 3.62
CA LEU A 507 3.19 7.55 2.48
C LEU A 507 2.79 6.70 1.28
N PRO A 508 2.40 7.28 0.12
CA PRO A 508 1.93 6.52 -1.02
C PRO A 508 3.02 5.63 -1.62
N PHE A 509 2.64 4.47 -2.16
CA PHE A 509 3.44 3.65 -3.06
C PHE A 509 2.52 3.05 -4.13
N ASP A 510 3.10 2.68 -5.27
CA ASP A 510 2.31 2.34 -6.46
C ASP A 510 2.66 0.96 -7.00
N PHE A 511 1.62 0.24 -7.37
CA PHE A 511 1.66 -0.97 -8.20
C PHE A 511 0.65 -0.77 -9.32
N PRO A 512 1.11 -0.32 -10.51
CA PRO A 512 0.25 0.09 -11.60
C PRO A 512 -0.84 -0.92 -11.98
N VAL A 513 -0.55 -2.22 -11.87
CA VAL A 513 -1.48 -3.30 -12.21
C VAL A 513 -2.78 -3.27 -11.38
N LEU A 514 -2.77 -2.66 -10.19
CA LEU A 514 -3.96 -2.56 -9.35
C LEU A 514 -5.08 -1.74 -10.02
N ALA A 515 -4.74 -0.76 -10.87
CA ALA A 515 -5.74 -0.01 -11.63
C ALA A 515 -6.57 -0.95 -12.50
N ASP A 516 -5.90 -1.83 -13.25
CA ASP A 516 -6.55 -2.83 -14.10
C ASP A 516 -7.44 -3.79 -13.28
N VAL A 517 -6.92 -4.28 -12.15
CA VAL A 517 -7.62 -5.23 -11.29
C VAL A 517 -8.91 -4.65 -10.72
N HIS A 518 -8.86 -3.41 -10.21
CA HIS A 518 -10.04 -2.74 -9.66
C HIS A 518 -11.04 -2.36 -10.74
N VAL A 519 -10.57 -1.90 -11.91
CA VAL A 519 -11.45 -1.62 -13.06
C VAL A 519 -12.15 -2.89 -13.56
N LEU A 520 -11.42 -3.99 -13.73
CA LEU A 520 -12.03 -5.26 -14.13
C LEU A 520 -13.09 -5.72 -13.11
N THR A 521 -12.80 -5.59 -11.82
CA THR A 521 -13.76 -5.92 -10.75
C THR A 521 -15.02 -5.07 -10.85
N ALA A 522 -14.89 -3.76 -11.08
CA ALA A 522 -16.03 -2.85 -11.23
C ALA A 522 -16.89 -3.20 -12.46
N LEU A 523 -16.23 -3.43 -13.61
CA LEU A 523 -16.90 -3.76 -14.87
C LEU A 523 -17.61 -5.12 -14.81
N ASN A 524 -17.03 -6.11 -14.12
CA ASN A 524 -17.71 -7.39 -13.87
C ASN A 524 -19.05 -7.19 -13.16
N ARG A 525 -19.10 -6.32 -12.14
CA ARG A 525 -20.33 -6.04 -11.39
C ARG A 525 -21.36 -5.32 -12.26
N LEU A 526 -20.94 -4.36 -13.09
CA LEU A 526 -21.84 -3.66 -14.01
C LEU A 526 -22.45 -4.59 -15.05
N VAL A 527 -21.64 -5.47 -15.65
CA VAL A 527 -22.14 -6.44 -16.63
C VAL A 527 -23.11 -7.42 -15.96
N ALA A 528 -22.84 -7.85 -14.72
CA ALA A 528 -23.72 -8.74 -13.98
C ALA A 528 -25.04 -8.07 -13.56
N SER A 529 -25.06 -6.76 -13.33
CA SER A 529 -26.29 -6.02 -12.94
C SER A 529 -27.16 -5.62 -14.13
N GLY A 530 -26.71 -5.83 -15.38
CA GLY A 530 -27.46 -5.48 -16.59
C GLY A 530 -27.52 -3.97 -16.84
N VAL A 531 -26.67 -3.17 -16.18
CA VAL A 531 -26.55 -1.70 -16.35
C VAL A 531 -25.59 -1.36 -17.51
N ALA A 532 -25.48 -2.24 -18.50
CA ALA A 532 -24.53 -2.15 -19.60
C ALA A 532 -25.23 -1.93 -20.95
#